data_AF-A0A925LPX4-F1
#
_entry.id   AF-A0A925LPX4-F1
#
_cell.length_a   1.000
_cell.length_b   1.000
_cell.length_c   1.000
_cell.angle_alpha   90.00
_cell.angle_beta   90.00
_cell.angle_gamma   90.00
#
_symmetry.space_group_name_H-M   'P 1'
#
loop_
_entity.id
_entity.type
_entity.pdbx_description
1 polymer ?
#
loop_
_entity_poly.entity_id
_entity_poly.type
_entity_poly.pdbx_seq_one_letter_code
_entity_poly.pdbx_strand_id
1 'polypeptide(L)' 'MIFNWFKNRHRARILATPFPESWDKLLRDNVVHDGYLTPEQQQRLRRLVRIFVAEKNWEGCGGLTLTDEIKVTVAAQA' A
#
# COMPACT_ATOMS: atom_id res chain seq x y z
N MET A 1 21.51 10.63 -9.18
CA MET A 1 21.79 9.30 -9.78
C MET A 1 21.91 8.19 -8.73
N ILE A 2 22.65 8.37 -7.63
CA ILE A 2 22.80 7.35 -6.56
C ILE A 2 21.57 7.23 -5.63
N PHE A 3 20.99 8.33 -5.15
CA PHE A 3 19.84 8.29 -4.23
C PHE A 3 18.59 7.61 -4.83
N ASN A 4 18.34 7.83 -6.13
CA ASN A 4 17.22 7.17 -6.81
C ASN A 4 17.45 5.66 -6.98
N TRP A 5 18.71 5.23 -7.13
CA TRP A 5 19.07 3.81 -7.17
C TRP A 5 18.80 3.12 -5.83
N PHE A 6 19.20 3.73 -4.71
CA PHE A 6 18.88 3.20 -3.37
C PHE A 6 17.38 3.10 -3.12
N LYS A 7 16.61 4.14 -3.49
CA LYS A 7 15.14 4.13 -3.38
C LYS A 7 14.53 3.01 -4.22
N ASN A 8 14.96 2.85 -5.47
CA ASN A 8 14.44 1.81 -6.35
C ASN A 8 14.79 0.40 -5.85
N ARG A 9 16.00 0.20 -5.31
CA ARG A 9 16.41 -1.07 -4.68
C ARG A 9 15.56 -1.39 -3.45
N HIS A 10 15.27 -0.38 -2.62
CA HIS A 10 14.39 -0.54 -1.46
C HIS A 10 12.98 -0.97 -1.88
N ARG A 11 12.38 -0.27 -2.85
CA ARG A 11 11.07 -0.63 -3.42
C ARG A 11 11.05 -2.02 -4.06
N ALA A 12 12.11 -2.40 -4.77
CA ALA A 12 12.23 -3.73 -5.35
C ALA A 12 12.19 -4.82 -4.26
N ARG A 13 12.82 -4.57 -3.10
CA ARG A 13 12.75 -5.50 -1.95
C ARG A 13 11.34 -5.58 -1.36
N ILE A 14 10.65 -4.45 -1.21
CA ILE A 14 9.26 -4.42 -0.73
C ILE A 14 8.33 -5.19 -1.68
N LEU A 15 8.55 -5.06 -2.98
CA LEU A 15 7.70 -5.69 -4.00
C LEU A 15 8.01 -7.17 -4.25
N ALA A 16 9.14 -7.68 -3.75
CA ALA A 16 9.58 -9.06 -3.94
C ALA A 16 8.72 -10.08 -3.17
N THR A 17 8.04 -9.67 -2.10
CA THR A 17 7.07 -10.51 -1.40
C THR A 17 5.71 -10.48 -2.12
N PRO A 18 4.90 -11.54 -2.04
CA PRO A 18 3.53 -11.50 -2.53
C PRO A 18 2.70 -10.44 -1.80
N PHE A 19 1.64 -9.97 -2.44
CA PHE A 19 0.69 -9.07 -1.79
C PHE A 19 -0.10 -9.84 -0.71
N PRO A 20 -0.18 -9.36 0.54
CA PRO A 20 -0.89 -10.08 1.60
C PRO A 20 -2.39 -10.24 1.30
N GLU A 21 -2.93 -11.45 1.50
CA GLU A 21 -4.36 -11.72 1.29
C GLU A 21 -5.25 -10.91 2.23
N SER A 22 -4.80 -10.68 3.46
CA SER A 22 -5.50 -9.83 4.43
C SER A 22 -5.68 -8.41 3.91
N TRP A 23 -4.69 -7.86 3.21
CA TRP A 23 -4.76 -6.53 2.61
C TRP A 23 -5.69 -6.51 1.41
N ASP A 24 -5.78 -7.60 0.64
CA ASP A 24 -6.71 -7.67 -0.49
C ASP A 24 -8.16 -7.66 -0.03
N LYS A 25 -8.45 -8.33 1.10
CA LYS A 25 -9.74 -8.21 1.78
C LYS A 25 -10.03 -6.76 2.20
N LEU A 26 -9.07 -6.07 2.83
CA LEU A 26 -9.24 -4.67 3.24
C LEU A 26 -9.52 -3.74 2.05
N LEU A 27 -8.86 -3.95 0.90
CA LEU A 27 -9.12 -3.18 -0.31
C LEU A 27 -10.55 -3.43 -0.83
N ARG A 28 -10.98 -4.70 -0.89
CA ARG A 28 -12.34 -5.04 -1.34
C ARG A 28 -13.42 -4.50 -0.42
N ASP A 29 -13.17 -4.50 0.89
CA ASP A 29 -14.16 -4.08 1.90
C ASP A 29 -14.24 -2.55 2.03
N ASN A 30 -13.11 -1.83 1.94
CA ASN A 30 -13.04 -0.40 2.26
C ASN A 30 -12.80 0.53 1.04
N VAL A 31 -12.40 -0.02 -0.10
CA VAL A 31 -11.98 0.75 -1.29
C VAL A 31 -12.84 0.37 -2.49
N VAL A 32 -14.08 0.89 -2.53
CA VAL A 32 -15.09 0.52 -3.54
C VAL A 32 -14.56 0.63 -4.98
N HIS A 33 -13.77 1.65 -5.28
CA HIS A 33 -13.26 1.87 -6.64
C HIS A 33 -12.26 0.80 -7.10
N ASP A 34 -11.68 0.01 -6.19
CA ASP A 34 -10.83 -1.14 -6.53
C ASP A 34 -11.56 -2.13 -7.44
N GLY A 35 -12.87 -2.34 -7.22
CA GLY A 35 -13.71 -3.22 -8.03
C GLY A 35 -13.99 -2.72 -9.44
N TYR A 36 -13.73 -1.43 -9.72
CA TYR A 36 -13.92 -0.84 -11.06
C TYR A 36 -12.62 -0.77 -11.88
N LEU A 37 -11.49 -1.13 -11.27
CA LEU A 37 -10.19 -1.13 -11.94
C LEU A 37 -10.00 -2.38 -12.81
N THR A 38 -9.29 -2.23 -13.93
CA THR A 38 -8.82 -3.39 -14.69
C THR A 38 -7.82 -4.21 -13.86
N PRO A 39 -7.59 -5.49 -14.17
CA PRO A 39 -6.60 -6.31 -13.46
C PRO A 39 -5.20 -5.67 -13.41
N GLU A 40 -4.77 -4.98 -14.47
CA GLU A 40 -3.49 -4.28 -14.53
C GLU A 40 -3.46 -3.06 -13.59
N GLN A 41 -4.58 -2.32 -13.54
CA GLN A 41 -4.76 -1.18 -12.64
C GLN A 41 -4.81 -1.63 -11.18
N GLN A 42 -5.53 -2.71 -10.88
CA GLN A 42 -5.54 -3.35 -9.56
C GLN A 42 -4.13 -3.76 -9.14
N GLN A 43 -3.39 -4.44 -10.01
CA GLN A 43 -2.01 -4.84 -9.71
C GLN A 43 -1.11 -3.61 -9.48
N ARG A 44 -1.31 -2.54 -10.24
CA ARG A 44 -0.61 -1.26 -10.02
C ARG A 44 -0.96 -0.67 -8.65
N LEU A 45 -2.24 -0.66 -8.25
CA LEU A 45 -2.67 -0.20 -6.93
C LEU A 45 -2.00 -1.00 -5.81
N ARG A 46 -2.02 -2.35 -5.86
CA ARG A 46 -1.32 -3.21 -4.88
C ARG A 46 0.18 -2.90 -4.76
N ARG A 47 0.85 -2.54 -5.86
CA ARG A 47 2.26 -2.10 -5.82
C ARG A 47 2.41 -0.75 -5.12
N LEU A 48 1.55 0.22 -5.45
CA LEU A 48 1.59 1.57 -4.87
C LEU A 48 1.29 1.54 -3.37
N VAL A 49 0.25 0.80 -2.96
CA VAL A 49 -0.13 0.61 -1.55
C VAL A 49 1.04 0.06 -0.72
N ARG A 50 1.70 -1.01 -1.18
CA ARG A 50 2.86 -1.58 -0.47
C ARG A 50 3.99 -0.59 -0.30
N ILE A 51 4.31 0.16 -1.36
CA ILE A 51 5.35 1.19 -1.30
C ILE A 51 4.94 2.29 -0.32
N PHE A 52 3.70 2.76 -0.39
CA PHE A 52 3.21 3.85 0.44
C PHE A 52 3.20 3.45 1.92
N VAL A 53 2.68 2.27 2.26
CA VAL A 53 2.69 1.76 3.63
C VAL A 53 4.11 1.63 4.19
N ALA A 54 5.07 1.15 3.38
CA ALA A 54 6.44 0.95 3.82
C ALA A 54 7.29 2.23 3.91
N GLU A 55 7.07 3.21 3.02
CA GLU A 55 7.90 4.41 2.95
C GLU A 55 7.38 5.59 3.78
N LYS A 56 6.11 5.56 4.20
CA LYS A 56 5.51 6.64 4.99
C LYS A 56 5.66 6.39 6.49
N ASN A 57 5.89 7.48 7.22
CA ASN A 57 5.76 7.49 8.66
C ASN A 57 4.27 7.57 8.99
N TRP A 58 3.81 6.66 9.83
CA TRP A 58 2.43 6.60 10.28
C TRP A 58 2.37 6.97 11.76
N GLU A 59 1.51 7.93 12.09
CA GLU A 59 1.26 8.35 13.46
C GLU A 59 -0.25 8.35 13.73
N GLY A 60 -0.64 7.78 14.87
CA GLY A 60 -2.02 7.83 15.35
C GLY A 60 -2.17 8.96 16.35
N CYS A 61 -3.02 9.94 16.04
CA CYS A 61 -3.26 11.09 16.90
C CYS A 61 -4.48 10.87 17.82
N GLY A 62 -4.48 11.49 19.00
CA GLY A 62 -5.65 11.49 19.89
C GLY A 62 -6.03 10.11 20.47
N GLY A 63 -5.05 9.24 20.69
CA GLY A 63 -5.29 7.88 21.20
C GLY A 63 -5.66 6.86 20.11
N LEU A 64 -5.63 7.25 18.83
CA LEU A 64 -5.86 6.33 17.72
C LEU A 64 -4.71 5.31 17.61
N THR A 65 -5.04 4.03 17.74
CA THR A 65 -4.08 2.95 17.45
C THR A 65 -4.08 2.66 15.96
N LEU A 66 -2.91 2.74 15.33
CA LEU A 66 -2.76 2.44 13.92
C LEU A 66 -2.82 0.94 13.64
N THR A 67 -3.72 0.55 12.73
CA THR A 67 -3.89 -0.82 12.25
C THR A 67 -3.52 -0.91 10.77
N ASP A 68 -3.29 -2.13 10.28
CA ASP A 68 -3.11 -2.38 8.85
C ASP A 68 -4.30 -1.93 8.03
N GLU A 69 -5.53 -2.11 8.55
CA GLU A 69 -6.75 -1.60 7.93
C GLU A 69 -6.68 -0.11 7.63
N ILE A 70 -6.29 0.70 8.63
CA ILE A 70 -6.14 2.16 8.47
C ILE A 70 -5.07 2.46 7.42
N LYS A 71 -3.87 1.87 7.57
CA LYS A 71 -2.73 2.16 6.69
C LYS A 71 -3.01 1.79 5.24
N VAL A 72 -3.56 0.60 5.01
CA VAL A 72 -3.87 0.06 3.68
C VAL A 72 -4.97 0.88 3.01
N THR A 73 -6.05 1.20 3.73
CA THR A 73 -7.15 1.99 3.19
C THR A 73 -6.70 3.39 2.79
N VAL A 74 -5.95 4.08 3.67
CA VAL A 74 -5.40 5.42 3.37
C VAL A 74 -4.43 5.36 2.19
N ALA A 75 -3.52 4.38 2.17
CA ALA A 75 -2.55 4.22 1.09
C ALA A 75 -3.20 3.96 -0.29
N ALA A 76 -4.38 3.36 -0.31
CA ALA A 76 -5.11 3.07 -1.54
C ALA A 76 -5.88 4.28 -2.10
N GLN A 77 -6.17 5.27 -1.24
CA GLN A 77 -6.91 6.47 -1.62
C GLN A 77 -6.04 7.72 -1.86
N ALA A 78 -4.74 7.65 -1.53
CA ALA A 78 -3.77 8.75 -1.66
C ALA A 78 -3.23 8.91 -3.09
#